data_AF-A0A5E4YE91-F1
#
_entry.id   AF-A0A5E4YE91-F1
#
_cell.length_a   1.000
_cell.length_b   1.000
_cell.length_c   1.000
_cell.angle_alpha   90.00
_cell.angle_beta   90.00
_cell.angle_gamma   90.00
#
_symmetry.space_group_name_H-M   'P 1'
#
loop_
_entity.id
_entity.type
_entity.pdbx_description
1 polymer ?
#
loop_
_entity_poly.entity_id
_entity_poly.type
_entity_poly.pdbx_seq_one_letter_code
_entity_poly.pdbx_strand_id
1 'polypeptide(L)'
;MNIRTFGLPVSFPEFLVPAAAVAFMLAHRGRTLEEAIDAGHALGYRPTVCPLPQMDGGWTYGFGLTVERLVVPFVVELSEFPAGHA
;
A
#
# COMPACT_ATOMS: atom_id res chain seq x y z
N MET A 1 6.80 8.98 -6.12
CA MET A 1 5.96 9.24 -4.92
C MET A 1 6.27 8.17 -3.88
N ASN A 2 6.70 8.57 -2.68
CA ASN A 2 7.07 7.64 -1.62
C ASN A 2 5.85 7.33 -0.75
N ILE A 3 5.76 6.11 -0.26
CA ILE A 3 4.75 5.68 0.69
C ILE A 3 5.13 6.22 2.07
N ARG A 4 4.39 7.22 2.57
CA ARG A 4 4.53 7.73 3.95
C ARG A 4 3.94 6.76 4.95
N THR A 5 2.72 6.30 4.67
CA THR A 5 2.00 5.32 5.50
C THR A 5 1.54 4.16 4.64
N PHE A 6 1.64 2.96 5.19
CA PHE A 6 1.16 1.72 4.59
C PHE A 6 0.52 0.91 5.71
N GLY A 7 -0.80 0.82 5.68
CA GLY A 7 -1.57 0.26 6.80
C GLY A 7 -2.87 -0.38 6.34
N LEU A 8 -3.48 -1.14 7.23
CA LEU A 8 -4.84 -1.65 7.03
C LEU A 8 -5.85 -0.52 7.28
N PRO A 9 -7.01 -0.51 6.61
CA PRO A 9 -8.14 0.28 7.04
C PRO A 9 -8.50 -0.07 8.50
N VAL A 10 -8.85 0.93 9.31
CA VAL A 10 -9.21 0.75 10.73
C VAL A 10 -10.34 -0.27 10.92
N SER A 11 -11.25 -0.37 9.96
CA SER A 11 -12.37 -1.31 9.98
C SER A 11 -12.02 -2.73 9.52
N PHE A 12 -10.79 -2.97 9.04
CA PHE A 12 -10.41 -4.28 8.53
C PHE A 12 -9.97 -5.21 9.67
N PRO A 13 -10.52 -6.43 9.77
CA PRO A 13 -10.17 -7.36 10.85
C PRO A 13 -8.74 -7.90 10.68
N GLU A 14 -7.83 -7.48 11.56
CA GLU A 14 -6.41 -7.89 11.51
C GLU A 14 -6.20 -9.41 11.56
N PHE A 15 -7.06 -10.13 12.28
CA PHE A 15 -6.97 -11.59 12.41
C PHE A 15 -7.25 -12.36 11.11
N LEU A 16 -7.81 -11.70 10.09
CA LEU A 16 -8.01 -12.29 8.76
C LEU A 16 -6.84 -12.03 7.81
N VAL A 17 -5.82 -11.26 8.23
CA VAL A 17 -4.72 -10.85 7.35
C VAL A 17 -3.63 -11.92 7.31
N PRO A 18 -3.29 -12.46 6.13
CA PRO A 18 -2.17 -13.40 5.98
C PRO A 18 -0.86 -12.76 6.44
N ALA A 19 -0.03 -13.52 7.15
CA ALA A 19 1.26 -13.05 7.65
C ALA A 19 2.15 -12.48 6.52
N ALA A 20 2.09 -13.08 5.33
CA ALA A 20 2.80 -12.61 4.15
C ALA A 20 2.37 -11.20 3.70
N ALA A 21 1.09 -10.85 3.83
CA ALA A 21 0.60 -9.52 3.50
C ALA A 21 1.06 -8.48 4.53
N VAL A 22 1.10 -8.85 5.82
CA VAL A 22 1.66 -7.99 6.89
C VAL A 22 3.15 -7.74 6.66
N ALA A 23 3.91 -8.80 6.36
CA ALA A 23 5.34 -8.69 6.06
C ALA A 23 5.59 -7.81 4.84
N PHE A 24 4.79 -7.98 3.79
CA PHE A 24 4.85 -7.13 2.60
C PHE A 24 4.60 -5.66 2.93
N MET A 25 3.52 -5.34 3.66
CA MET A 25 3.19 -3.98 4.07
C MET A 25 4.36 -3.33 4.85
N LEU A 26 4.93 -4.04 5.83
CA LEU A 26 6.02 -3.52 6.65
C LEU A 26 7.29 -3.27 5.83
N ALA A 27 7.64 -4.16 4.89
CA ALA A 27 8.85 -4.05 4.07
C ALA A 27 8.82 -2.88 3.07
N HIS A 28 7.62 -2.40 2.70
CA HIS A 28 7.45 -1.37 1.67
C HIS A 28 7.05 0.01 2.22
N ARG A 29 6.99 0.18 3.55
CA ARG A 29 6.92 1.52 4.15
C ARG A 29 8.17 2.32 3.79
N GLY A 30 7.99 3.56 3.33
CA GLY A 30 9.09 4.43 2.88
C GLY A 30 9.65 4.11 1.50
N ARG A 31 9.16 3.05 0.82
CA ARG A 31 9.47 2.76 -0.58
C ARG A 31 8.57 3.57 -1.50
N THR A 32 8.90 3.61 -2.78
CA THR A 32 7.99 4.16 -3.79
C THR A 32 6.79 3.24 -4.00
N LEU A 33 5.68 3.82 -4.45
CA LEU A 33 4.50 3.03 -4.84
C LEU A 33 4.83 2.05 -5.98
N GLU A 34 5.68 2.46 -6.92
CA GLU A 34 6.11 1.64 -8.06
C GLU A 34 6.92 0.43 -7.61
N GLU A 35 7.92 0.61 -6.73
CA GLU A 35 8.67 -0.51 -6.13
C GLU A 35 7.75 -1.51 -5.40
N ALA A 36 6.72 -1.02 -4.70
CA ALA A 36 5.76 -1.90 -4.05
C ALA A 36 4.93 -2.69 -5.08
N ILE A 37 4.47 -2.07 -6.16
CA ILE A 37 3.73 -2.78 -7.22
C ILE A 37 4.62 -3.85 -7.86
N ASP A 38 5.86 -3.50 -8.21
CA ASP A 38 6.80 -4.40 -8.86
C ASP A 38 7.17 -5.59 -7.96
N ALA A 39 7.44 -5.33 -6.68
CA ALA A 39 7.70 -6.38 -5.70
C ALA A 39 6.49 -7.31 -5.52
N GLY A 40 5.27 -6.74 -5.54
CA GLY A 40 4.04 -7.53 -5.48
C GLY A 40 3.93 -8.50 -6.66
N HIS A 41 4.16 -8.02 -7.88
CA HIS A 41 4.18 -8.87 -9.07
C HIS A 41 5.31 -9.92 -9.03
N ALA A 42 6.51 -9.55 -8.60
CA ALA A 42 7.65 -10.45 -8.50
C ALA A 42 7.40 -11.61 -7.52
N LEU A 43 6.61 -11.37 -6.46
CA LEU A 43 6.18 -12.39 -5.50
C LEU A 43 4.97 -13.22 -5.97
N GLY A 44 4.45 -12.96 -7.18
CA GLY A 44 3.27 -13.63 -7.73
C GLY A 44 1.94 -13.14 -7.16
N TYR A 45 1.94 -12.04 -6.40
CA TYR A 45 0.73 -11.39 -5.93
C TYR A 45 0.08 -10.55 -7.04
N ARG A 46 -1.13 -10.07 -6.77
CA ARG A 46 -1.86 -9.16 -7.67
C ARG A 46 -2.12 -7.84 -6.95
N PRO A 47 -1.17 -6.89 -6.97
CA PRO A 47 -1.38 -5.56 -6.44
C PRO A 47 -2.36 -4.80 -7.33
N THR A 48 -3.21 -3.99 -6.70
CA THR A 48 -4.15 -3.07 -7.36
C THR A 48 -4.08 -1.74 -6.64
N VAL A 49 -4.16 -0.64 -7.38
CA VAL A 49 -4.14 0.70 -6.80
C VAL A 49 -5.33 1.48 -7.31
N CYS A 50 -6.08 2.10 -6.39
CA CYS A 50 -7.15 3.01 -6.73
C CYS A 50 -7.01 4.33 -5.95
N PRO A 51 -7.19 5.50 -6.58
CA PRO A 51 -7.25 6.76 -5.85
C PRO A 51 -8.47 6.77 -4.92
N LEU A 52 -8.31 7.33 -3.72
CA LEU A 52 -9.41 7.53 -2.77
C LEU A 52 -9.72 9.03 -2.65
N PRO A 53 -10.45 9.61 -3.62
CA PRO A 53 -10.65 11.06 -3.73
C PRO A 53 -11.46 11.68 -2.58
N GLN A 54 -12.12 10.86 -1.77
CA GLN A 54 -12.92 11.29 -0.61
C GLN A 54 -12.06 11.44 0.67
N MET A 55 -10.79 11.07 0.63
CA MET A 55 -9.89 11.21 1.78
C MET A 55 -9.11 12.52 1.69
N ASP A 56 -9.03 13.24 2.81
CA ASP A 56 -8.37 14.54 2.91
C ASP A 56 -6.90 14.45 2.47
N GLY A 57 -6.44 15.46 1.73
CA GLY A 57 -5.04 15.60 1.34
C GLY A 57 -4.66 15.04 -0.03
N GLY A 58 -5.57 14.41 -0.78
CA GLY A 58 -5.40 14.10 -2.22
C GLY A 58 -4.35 13.04 -2.58
N TRP A 59 -3.54 12.58 -1.63
CA TRP A 59 -2.44 11.64 -1.83
C TRP A 59 -2.70 10.25 -1.25
N THR A 60 -3.97 9.93 -0.97
CA THR A 60 -4.37 8.66 -0.37
C THR A 60 -4.94 7.70 -1.42
N TYR A 61 -4.46 6.46 -1.39
CA TYR A 61 -4.82 5.43 -2.33
C TYR A 61 -5.20 4.15 -1.58
N GLY A 62 -6.15 3.41 -2.14
CA GLY A 62 -6.40 2.03 -1.80
C GLY A 62 -5.34 1.18 -2.50
N PHE A 63 -4.69 0.30 -1.74
CA PHE A 63 -3.75 -0.68 -2.26
C PHE A 63 -4.28 -2.08 -1.94
N GLY A 64 -4.82 -2.78 -2.93
CA GLY A 64 -5.30 -4.15 -2.75
C GLY A 64 -4.20 -5.15 -3.08
N LEU A 65 -3.90 -6.10 -2.19
CA LEU A 65 -2.94 -7.17 -2.43
C LEU A 65 -3.63 -8.53 -2.37
N THR A 66 -3.62 -9.28 -3.48
CA THR A 66 -4.13 -10.66 -3.48
C THR A 66 -3.04 -11.63 -3.06
N VAL A 67 -3.22 -12.27 -1.91
CA VAL A 67 -2.33 -13.30 -1.33
C VAL A 67 -3.17 -14.53 -1.02
N GLU A 68 -2.73 -15.73 -1.44
CA GLU A 68 -3.44 -17.00 -1.15
C GLU A 68 -4.94 -16.99 -1.50
N ARG A 69 -5.31 -16.30 -2.59
CA ARG A 69 -6.71 -16.08 -3.05
C ARG A 69 -7.55 -15.14 -2.16
N LEU A 70 -6.98 -14.56 -1.12
CA LEU A 70 -7.59 -13.50 -0.31
C LEU A 70 -7.11 -12.14 -0.82
N VAL A 71 -8.04 -11.19 -0.96
CA VAL A 71 -7.71 -9.79 -1.23
C VAL A 71 -7.59 -9.06 0.10
N VAL A 72 -6.40 -8.56 0.40
CA VAL A 72 -6.13 -7.74 1.58
C VAL A 72 -6.14 -6.26 1.16
N PRO A 73 -7.07 -5.44 1.67
CA PRO A 73 -7.08 -4.02 1.40
C PRO A 73 -6.11 -3.30 2.35
N PHE A 74 -5.31 -2.43 1.79
CA PHE A 74 -4.49 -1.47 2.52
C PHE A 74 -4.86 -0.05 2.10
N VAL A 75 -4.55 0.89 2.97
CA VAL A 75 -4.52 2.32 2.69
C VAL A 75 -3.05 2.74 2.64
N VAL A 76 -2.70 3.44 1.57
CA VAL A 76 -1.37 4.04 1.42
C VAL A 76 -1.51 5.54 1.26
N GLU A 77 -0.73 6.30 2.02
CA GLU A 77 -0.58 7.73 1.81
C GLU A 77 0.78 7.99 1.17
N LEU A 78 0.77 8.77 0.10
CA LEU A 78 1.97 9.12 -0.62
C LEU A 78 2.47 10.51 -0.20
N SER A 79 3.78 10.73 -0.29
CA SER A 79 4.34 12.09 -0.31
C SER A 79 4.51 12.56 -1.75
N GLU A 80 4.19 13.82 -2.01
CA GLU A 80 4.86 14.57 -3.07
C GLU A 80 6.37 14.54 -2.78
N PHE A 81 7.23 14.31 -3.78
CA PHE A 81 8.65 14.68 -3.69
C PHE A 81 9.34 14.70 -5.07
N PRO A 82 10.42 15.50 -5.22
CA PRO A 82 11.70 15.15 -4.61
C PRO A 82 12.29 16.23 -3.67
N ALA A 83 13.34 15.84 -2.94
CA ALA A 83 14.10 16.72 -2.07
C ALA A 83 14.73 17.82 -2.91
N GLY A 84 14.53 19.07 -2.53
CA GLY A 84 15.25 20.21 -3.08
C GLY A 84 14.33 21.24 -3.72
N HIS A 85 13.94 22.23 -2.92
CA HIS A 85 14.01 23.67 -3.20
C HIS A 85 13.13 24.41 -2.17
N ALA A 86 13.78 24.81 -1.08
CA ALA A 86 13.51 26.05 -0.35
C ALA A 86 14.88 26.63 0.04
#